data_AF-A0A811KZ51-F1
#
_entry.id   AF-A0A811KZ51-F1
#
_cell.length_a   1.000
_cell.length_b   1.000
_cell.length_c   1.000
_cell.angle_alpha   90.00
_cell.angle_beta   90.00
_cell.angle_gamma   90.00
#
_symmetry.space_group_name_H-M   'P 1'
#
loop_
_entity.id
_entity.type
_entity.pdbx_description
1 polymer ?
#
loop_
_entity_poly.entity_id
_entity_poly.type
_entity_poly.pdbx_seq_one_letter_code
_entity_poly.pdbx_strand_id
1 'polypeptide(L)'
;MGANVCLSDVMFLPYLKDLPQQYFQSYFIGIGVGQALPMVLAITQGAATYDCVPKNATDPDSPLEPVFTSRFGVEVYYSVVFVFYAIGILSFVLLSIKKKNLKKDGSIKSTTRVTKKDCDLPAFQFKSRQDVMLVLMNMTMCAQLYVFVPSITPYAVLPYSKETYYYTNILSCLCGPLGALMARAMPTRDIKKVFLWYLVVISLSSFNVLLAFQSPKPILVGTFVGSVMIVSCQCLMWLIGFYVYSMLIEIVRETAPAEHITERRLIYSGLISQLGSFIGTVTVFVSVNMLELFKEVPPC
;
A
#
# COMPACT_ATOMS: atom_id res chain seq x y z
N MET A 1 1.59 0.39 -9.52
CA MET A 1 0.52 1.19 -8.90
C MET A 1 0.94 1.98 -7.64
N GLY A 2 2.16 1.82 -7.11
CA GLY A 2 2.56 2.39 -5.81
C GLY A 2 2.96 3.88 -5.76
N ALA A 3 3.42 4.50 -6.85
CA ALA A 3 4.00 5.85 -6.79
C ALA A 3 2.97 6.98 -6.57
N ASN A 4 1.73 6.83 -7.09
CA ASN A 4 0.71 7.89 -7.02
C ASN A 4 0.09 8.08 -5.63
N VAL A 5 0.14 7.07 -4.75
CA VAL A 5 -0.40 7.16 -3.38
C VAL A 5 0.58 7.90 -2.44
N CYS A 6 1.88 7.75 -2.67
CA CYS A 6 2.91 8.28 -1.77
C CYS A 6 2.99 9.82 -1.75
N LEU A 7 2.76 10.49 -2.90
CA LEU A 7 2.81 11.96 -2.95
C LEU A 7 1.56 12.59 -2.31
N SER A 8 0.40 11.95 -2.48
CA SER A 8 -0.86 12.39 -1.87
C SER A 8 -0.81 12.32 -0.35
N ASP A 9 -0.25 11.25 0.22
CA ASP A 9 -0.19 11.06 1.68
C ASP A 9 0.54 12.21 2.39
N VAL A 10 1.63 12.72 1.81
CA VAL A 10 2.41 13.83 2.40
C VAL A 10 1.62 15.14 2.46
N MET A 11 0.72 15.37 1.50
CA MET A 11 -0.09 16.59 1.47
C MET A 11 -1.41 16.46 2.24
N PHE A 12 -2.02 15.28 2.26
CA PHE A 12 -3.30 15.06 2.94
C PHE A 12 -3.16 14.88 4.46
N LEU A 13 -2.11 14.22 4.94
CA LEU A 13 -1.87 14.04 6.38
C LEU A 13 -1.85 15.39 7.16
N PRO A 14 -1.10 16.43 6.73
CA PRO A 14 -1.16 17.74 7.38
C PRO A 14 -2.51 18.45 7.16
N TYR A 15 -3.19 18.26 6.02
CA TYR A 15 -4.52 18.86 5.81
C TYR A 15 -5.58 18.35 6.82
N LEU A 16 -5.47 17.06 7.19
CA LEU A 16 -6.37 16.39 8.14
C LEU A 16 -6.08 16.70 9.61
N LYS A 17 -5.02 17.45 9.92
CA LYS A 17 -4.61 17.76 11.31
C LYS A 17 -5.68 18.51 12.09
N ASP A 18 -6.38 19.45 11.43
CA ASP A 18 -7.37 20.32 12.06
C ASP A 18 -8.73 19.60 12.22
N LEU A 19 -8.84 18.35 11.76
CA LEU A 19 -10.08 17.58 11.78
C LEU A 19 -10.07 16.53 12.91
N PRO A 20 -11.25 16.22 13.49
CA PRO A 20 -11.39 15.18 14.51
C PRO A 20 -10.74 13.86 14.10
N GLN A 21 -10.20 13.11 15.07
CA GLN A 21 -9.52 11.82 14.88
C GLN A 21 -10.31 10.82 13.99
N GLN A 22 -11.65 10.92 14.00
CA GLN A 22 -12.54 10.11 13.15
C GLN A 22 -12.26 10.25 11.65
N TYR A 23 -11.86 11.42 11.16
CA TYR A 23 -11.58 11.66 9.74
C TYR A 23 -10.25 11.02 9.28
N PHE A 24 -9.31 10.85 10.21
CA PHE A 24 -8.02 10.20 9.93
C PHE A 24 -8.20 8.70 9.66
N GLN A 25 -9.13 8.08 10.39
CA GLN A 25 -9.47 6.67 10.18
C GLN A 25 -10.22 6.48 8.85
N SER A 26 -11.13 7.39 8.48
CA SER A 26 -11.80 7.38 7.18
C SER A 26 -10.82 7.56 6.00
N TYR A 27 -9.72 8.29 6.20
CA TYR A 27 -8.68 8.45 5.19
C TYR A 27 -8.00 7.12 4.84
N PHE A 28 -7.55 6.35 5.83
CA PHE A 28 -6.92 5.04 5.59
C PHE A 28 -7.89 4.03 4.97
N ILE A 29 -9.15 4.03 5.38
CA ILE A 29 -10.20 3.24 4.71
C ILE A 29 -10.32 3.65 3.24
N GLY A 30 -10.32 4.97 2.98
CA GLY A 30 -10.36 5.53 1.63
C GLY A 30 -9.18 5.11 0.75
N ILE A 31 -7.95 5.07 1.29
CA ILE A 31 -6.77 4.55 0.59
C ILE A 31 -7.00 3.10 0.15
N GLY A 32 -7.45 2.25 1.08
CA GLY A 32 -7.67 0.84 0.77
C GLY A 32 -8.77 0.63 -0.28
N VAL A 33 -9.92 1.33 -0.13
CA VAL A 33 -11.03 1.24 -1.10
C VAL A 33 -10.63 1.81 -2.47
N GLY A 34 -9.85 2.89 -2.48
CA GLY A 34 -9.34 3.50 -3.72
C GLY A 34 -8.41 2.58 -4.51
N GLN A 35 -7.69 1.67 -3.83
CA GLN A 35 -6.88 0.65 -4.49
C GLN A 35 -7.70 -0.57 -4.94
N ALA A 36 -8.76 -0.92 -4.20
CA ALA A 36 -9.60 -2.06 -4.53
C ALA A 36 -10.39 -1.86 -5.83
N LEU A 37 -10.90 -0.66 -6.12
CA LEU A 37 -11.76 -0.42 -7.28
C LEU A 37 -11.07 -0.68 -8.63
N PRO A 38 -9.89 -0.10 -8.95
CA PRO A 38 -9.21 -0.38 -10.22
C PRO A 38 -8.84 -1.85 -10.39
N MET A 39 -8.60 -2.56 -9.28
CA MET A 39 -8.26 -3.97 -9.27
C MET A 39 -9.48 -4.82 -9.61
N VAL A 40 -10.61 -4.59 -8.94
CA VAL A 40 -11.90 -5.23 -9.26
C VAL A 40 -12.27 -4.96 -10.73
N LEU A 41 -12.06 -3.74 -11.23
CA LEU A 41 -12.32 -3.41 -12.63
C LEU A 41 -11.41 -4.18 -13.60
N ALA A 42 -10.09 -4.20 -13.37
CA ALA A 42 -9.12 -4.92 -14.22
C ALA A 42 -9.44 -6.43 -14.25
N ILE A 43 -9.96 -6.94 -13.14
CA ILE A 43 -10.44 -8.30 -13.00
C ILE A 43 -11.71 -8.56 -13.78
N THR A 44 -12.74 -7.70 -13.65
CA THR A 44 -13.97 -7.84 -14.44
C THR A 44 -13.69 -7.72 -15.93
N GLN A 45 -12.63 -7.02 -16.31
CA GLN A 45 -12.15 -6.95 -17.68
C GLN A 45 -11.55 -8.26 -18.18
N GLY A 46 -11.10 -9.15 -17.27
CA GLY A 46 -10.33 -10.34 -17.64
C GLY A 46 -8.89 -10.01 -18.02
N ALA A 47 -8.33 -8.89 -17.56
CA ALA A 47 -6.99 -8.44 -17.95
C ALA A 47 -5.86 -9.43 -17.57
N ALA A 48 -6.13 -10.36 -16.65
CA ALA A 48 -5.19 -11.41 -16.24
C ALA A 48 -5.47 -12.77 -16.91
N THR A 49 -6.50 -12.89 -17.74
CA THR A 49 -6.87 -14.13 -18.44
C THR A 49 -6.30 -14.10 -19.85
N TYR A 50 -5.49 -15.10 -20.19
CA TYR A 50 -4.93 -15.27 -21.52
C TYR A 50 -4.92 -16.75 -21.90
N ASP A 51 -5.23 -17.00 -23.17
CA ASP A 51 -5.21 -18.32 -23.77
C ASP A 51 -3.92 -18.49 -24.57
N CYS A 52 -3.26 -19.63 -24.41
CA CYS A 52 -2.05 -19.94 -25.17
C CYS A 52 -2.47 -20.55 -26.50
N VAL A 53 -2.27 -19.80 -27.59
CA VAL A 53 -2.64 -20.21 -28.95
C VAL A 53 -1.35 -20.44 -29.76
N PRO A 54 -1.25 -21.51 -30.56
CA PRO A 54 -0.08 -21.73 -31.42
C PRO A 54 0.07 -20.57 -32.40
N LYS A 55 1.29 -20.04 -32.53
CA LYS A 55 1.61 -18.95 -33.48
C LYS A 55 1.27 -19.31 -34.92
N ASN A 56 1.43 -20.59 -35.29
CA ASN A 56 1.00 -21.15 -36.56
C ASN A 56 0.03 -22.29 -36.31
N ALA A 57 -1.26 -22.11 -36.64
CA ALA A 57 -2.29 -23.14 -36.48
C ALA A 57 -2.04 -24.41 -37.32
N THR A 58 -1.18 -24.34 -38.32
CA THR A 58 -0.78 -25.44 -39.21
C THR A 58 0.42 -26.25 -38.73
N ASP A 59 1.16 -25.77 -37.71
CA ASP A 59 2.35 -26.45 -37.19
C ASP A 59 2.15 -26.80 -35.70
N PRO A 60 2.04 -28.08 -35.34
CA PRO A 60 1.81 -28.51 -33.96
C PRO A 60 2.98 -28.22 -33.02
N ASP A 61 4.19 -27.95 -33.54
CA ASP A 61 5.38 -27.60 -32.76
C ASP A 61 5.64 -26.08 -32.71
N SER A 62 4.70 -25.25 -33.20
CA SER A 62 4.86 -23.80 -33.16
C SER A 62 4.81 -23.27 -31.71
N PRO A 63 5.64 -22.26 -31.39
CA PRO A 63 5.64 -21.67 -30.06
C PRO A 63 4.26 -21.08 -29.73
N LEU A 64 3.76 -21.38 -28.53
CA LEU A 64 2.50 -20.87 -28.02
C LEU A 64 2.65 -19.40 -27.62
N GLU A 65 1.75 -18.56 -28.10
CA GLU A 65 1.70 -17.14 -27.73
C GLU A 65 0.48 -16.87 -26.84
N PRO A 66 0.63 -16.07 -25.76
CA PRO A 66 -0.48 -15.70 -24.90
C PRO A 66 -1.37 -14.65 -25.58
N VAL A 67 -2.62 -15.02 -25.85
CA VAL A 67 -3.67 -14.13 -26.37
C VAL A 67 -4.56 -13.68 -25.23
N PHE A 68 -4.53 -12.37 -24.93
CA PHE A 68 -5.34 -11.78 -23.86
C PHE A 68 -6.76 -11.50 -24.36
N THR A 69 -7.75 -12.18 -23.78
CA THR A 69 -9.17 -12.00 -24.10
C THR A 69 -9.81 -11.04 -23.10
N SER A 70 -9.79 -9.74 -23.42
CA SER A 70 -10.46 -8.72 -22.58
C SER A 70 -11.96 -8.68 -22.85
N ARG A 71 -12.78 -8.79 -21.80
CA ARG A 71 -14.25 -8.74 -21.86
C ARG A 71 -14.79 -7.37 -22.27
N PHE A 72 -14.06 -6.31 -21.96
CA PHE A 72 -14.38 -4.95 -22.38
C PHE A 72 -13.12 -4.15 -22.71
N GLY A 73 -13.29 -3.11 -23.51
CA GLY A 73 -12.20 -2.27 -24.00
C GLY A 73 -11.51 -1.46 -22.89
N VAL A 74 -10.24 -1.17 -23.11
CA VAL A 74 -9.40 -0.37 -22.21
C VAL A 74 -9.96 1.05 -22.00
N GLU A 75 -10.71 1.58 -22.97
CA GLU A 75 -11.40 2.87 -22.87
C GLU A 75 -12.45 2.90 -21.76
N VAL A 76 -13.25 1.84 -21.62
CA VAL A 76 -14.29 1.72 -20.59
C VAL A 76 -13.63 1.64 -19.21
N TYR A 77 -12.54 0.89 -19.11
CA TYR A 77 -11.74 0.79 -17.88
C TYR A 77 -11.30 2.18 -17.38
N TYR A 78 -10.62 2.94 -18.24
CA TYR A 78 -10.13 4.26 -17.86
C TYR A 78 -11.25 5.28 -17.63
N SER A 79 -12.37 5.16 -18.35
CA SER A 79 -13.54 6.02 -18.15
C SER A 79 -14.15 5.83 -16.76
N VAL A 80 -14.35 4.59 -16.30
CA VAL A 80 -14.90 4.31 -14.96
C VAL A 80 -13.95 4.80 -13.87
N VAL A 81 -12.65 4.54 -14.03
CA VAL A 81 -11.62 5.01 -13.09
C VAL A 81 -11.59 6.54 -13.03
N PHE A 82 -11.71 7.22 -14.17
CA PHE A 82 -11.77 8.68 -14.25
C PHE A 82 -12.99 9.24 -13.50
N VAL A 83 -14.18 8.69 -13.72
CA VAL A 83 -15.41 9.11 -13.01
C VAL A 83 -15.24 8.97 -11.50
N PHE A 84 -14.65 7.87 -11.04
CA PHE A 84 -14.39 7.65 -9.61
C PHE A 84 -13.45 8.71 -9.02
N TYR A 85 -12.34 9.03 -9.70
CA TYR A 85 -11.46 10.11 -9.25
C TYR A 85 -12.12 11.50 -9.32
N ALA A 86 -12.99 11.75 -10.30
CA ALA A 86 -13.75 12.99 -10.40
C ALA A 86 -14.70 13.18 -9.22
N ILE A 87 -15.38 12.12 -8.77
CA ILE A 87 -16.21 12.13 -7.55
C ILE A 87 -15.35 12.44 -6.32
N GLY A 88 -14.15 11.87 -6.23
CA GLY A 88 -13.19 12.16 -5.16
C GLY A 88 -12.79 13.63 -5.11
N ILE A 89 -12.46 14.21 -6.27
CA ILE A 89 -12.12 15.64 -6.41
C ILE A 89 -13.31 16.51 -6.03
N LEU A 90 -14.52 16.20 -6.53
CA LEU A 90 -15.74 16.96 -6.20
C LEU A 90 -16.00 16.95 -4.69
N SER A 91 -15.88 15.79 -4.06
CA SER A 91 -16.05 15.62 -2.61
C SER A 91 -15.03 16.45 -1.82
N PHE A 92 -13.76 16.46 -2.27
CA PHE A 92 -12.71 17.26 -1.65
C PHE A 92 -12.95 18.77 -1.82
N VAL A 93 -13.38 19.22 -3.01
CA VAL A 93 -13.72 20.61 -3.28
C VAL A 93 -14.87 21.07 -2.37
N LEU A 94 -15.93 20.27 -2.25
CA LEU A 94 -17.04 20.55 -1.33
C LEU A 94 -16.60 20.65 0.13
N LEU A 95 -15.74 19.73 0.58
CA LEU A 95 -15.16 19.78 1.93
C LEU A 95 -14.31 21.04 2.13
N SER A 96 -13.53 21.44 1.13
CA SER A 96 -12.67 22.62 1.18
C SER A 96 -13.48 23.92 1.29
N ILE A 97 -14.60 24.02 0.56
CA ILE A 97 -15.53 25.15 0.61
C ILE A 97 -16.18 25.21 2.00
N LYS A 98 -16.68 24.07 2.49
CA LYS A 98 -17.29 23.98 3.82
C LYS A 98 -16.29 24.37 4.91
N LYS A 99 -15.04 23.87 4.86
CA LYS A 99 -13.97 24.22 5.82
C LYS A 99 -13.67 25.73 5.79
N LYS A 100 -13.62 26.37 4.61
CA LYS A 100 -13.45 27.83 4.48
C LYS A 100 -14.61 28.59 5.12
N ASN A 101 -15.85 28.15 4.90
CA ASN A 101 -17.04 28.77 5.48
C ASN A 101 -17.06 28.65 7.01
N LEU A 102 -16.74 27.48 7.58
CA LEU A 102 -16.63 27.29 9.03
C LEU A 102 -15.51 28.13 9.68
N LYS A 103 -14.40 28.35 8.98
CA LYS A 103 -13.35 29.28 9.44
C LYS A 103 -13.83 30.74 9.43
N LYS A 104 -14.67 31.12 8.46
CA LYS A 104 -15.21 32.47 8.32
C LYS A 104 -16.26 32.80 9.39
N ASP A 105 -17.01 31.80 9.84
CA ASP A 105 -18.02 31.90 10.92
C ASP A 105 -17.42 31.95 12.34
N GLY A 106 -16.08 31.96 12.48
CA GLY A 106 -15.39 32.05 13.78
C GLY A 106 -15.49 30.79 14.66
N SER A 107 -16.24 29.76 14.25
CA SER A 107 -16.41 28.51 15.01
C SER A 107 -15.16 27.63 15.03
N ILE A 108 -14.19 27.85 14.12
CA ILE A 108 -12.88 27.20 14.14
C ILE A 108 -11.82 28.27 14.40
N LYS A 109 -11.37 28.38 15.66
CA LYS A 109 -10.21 29.21 16.00
C LYS A 109 -9.01 28.72 15.19
N SER A 110 -8.52 29.59 14.32
CA SER A 110 -7.32 29.33 13.55
C SER A 110 -6.11 29.37 14.48
N THR A 111 -5.63 28.22 14.95
CA THR A 111 -4.25 28.10 15.46
C THR A 111 -3.30 28.19 14.27
N THR A 112 -3.21 29.38 13.67
CA THR A 112 -2.19 29.69 12.67
C THR A 112 -1.88 31.18 12.73
N ARG A 113 -1.31 31.62 13.86
CA ARG A 113 -0.22 32.60 13.77
C ARG A 113 1.04 31.77 13.74
N VAL A 114 1.59 31.56 12.54
CA VAL A 114 3.01 31.24 12.40
C VAL A 114 3.74 32.47 12.91
N THR A 115 4.06 32.47 14.20
CA THR A 115 4.95 33.48 14.78
C THR A 115 6.33 33.24 14.20
N LYS A 116 7.04 34.32 13.87
CA LYS A 116 8.43 34.34 13.33
C LYS A 116 9.40 33.36 14.02
N LYS A 117 9.10 32.93 15.25
CA LYS A 117 9.75 31.86 16.01
C LYS A 117 9.76 30.48 15.32
N ASP A 118 8.82 30.17 14.44
CA ASP A 118 8.74 28.86 13.76
C ASP A 118 9.86 28.64 12.72
N CYS A 119 10.51 29.70 12.24
CA CYS A 119 11.69 29.62 11.37
C CYS A 119 13.01 29.34 12.13
N ASP A 120 13.05 29.64 13.43
CA ASP A 120 14.26 29.52 14.27
C ASP A 120 14.22 28.30 15.21
N LEU A 121 13.15 27.49 15.19
CA LEU A 121 13.10 26.26 15.96
C LEU A 121 13.89 25.15 15.24
N PRO A 122 14.77 24.42 15.95
CA PRO A 122 15.67 23.45 15.34
C PRO A 122 14.92 22.41 14.53
N ALA A 123 15.54 21.95 13.43
CA ALA A 123 15.10 20.80 12.65
C ALA A 123 14.70 19.66 13.61
N PHE A 124 13.62 18.93 13.27
CA PHE A 124 13.08 17.83 14.09
C PHE A 124 14.21 16.97 14.68
N GLN A 125 14.51 17.18 15.97
CA GLN A 125 15.61 16.51 16.64
C GLN A 125 15.09 15.17 17.15
N PHE A 126 15.55 14.09 16.50
CA PHE A 126 15.40 12.71 17.00
C PHE A 126 16.15 12.55 18.32
N LYS A 127 15.51 12.95 19.42
CA LYS A 127 16.18 13.03 20.72
C LYS A 127 16.10 11.71 21.50
N SER A 128 15.08 10.88 21.23
CA SER A 128 14.85 9.60 21.91
C SER A 128 15.13 8.41 20.99
N ARG A 129 15.70 7.33 21.57
CA ARG A 129 15.87 6.03 20.88
C ARG A 129 14.54 5.48 20.34
N GLN A 130 13.42 5.80 20.98
CA GLN A 130 12.09 5.38 20.57
C GLN A 130 11.63 6.07 19.27
N ASP A 131 11.96 7.36 19.09
CA ASP A 131 11.59 8.10 17.88
C ASP A 131 12.35 7.58 16.66
N VAL A 132 13.64 7.26 16.83
CA VAL A 132 14.46 6.66 15.77
C VAL A 132 13.89 5.28 15.40
N MET A 133 13.52 4.46 16.38
CA MET A 133 12.95 3.13 16.13
C MET A 133 11.63 3.22 15.36
N LEU A 134 10.71 4.10 15.77
CA LEU A 134 9.43 4.32 15.09
C LEU A 134 9.59 4.75 13.64
N VAL A 135 10.56 5.64 13.38
CA VAL A 135 10.86 6.12 12.03
C VAL A 135 11.45 5.03 11.15
N LEU A 136 12.38 4.22 11.67
CA LEU A 136 12.93 3.09 10.94
C LEU A 136 11.83 2.07 10.62
N MET A 137 10.97 1.73 11.58
CA MET A 137 9.83 0.82 11.37
C MET A 137 8.85 1.35 10.31
N ASN A 138 8.54 2.66 10.34
CA ASN A 138 7.66 3.25 9.34
C ASN A 138 8.28 3.20 7.94
N MET A 139 9.57 3.53 7.83
CA MET A 139 10.30 3.48 6.57
C MET A 139 10.32 2.07 5.98
N THR A 140 10.66 1.06 6.78
CA THR A 140 10.71 -0.34 6.33
C THR A 140 9.34 -0.88 5.98
N MET A 141 8.31 -0.60 6.79
CA MET A 141 6.92 -1.00 6.48
C MET A 141 6.45 -0.42 5.15
N CYS A 142 6.73 0.86 4.91
CA CYS A 142 6.34 1.53 3.67
C CYS A 142 7.06 0.93 2.46
N ALA A 143 8.37 0.71 2.55
CA ALA A 143 9.14 0.03 1.51
C ALA A 143 8.58 -1.37 1.21
N GLN A 144 8.20 -2.13 2.24
CA GLN A 144 7.69 -3.48 2.08
C GLN A 144 6.31 -3.53 1.45
N LEU A 145 5.33 -2.81 2.03
CA LEU A 145 3.92 -2.90 1.65
C LEU A 145 3.66 -2.33 0.26
N TYR A 146 4.31 -1.23 -0.10
CA TYR A 146 4.01 -0.52 -1.35
C TYR A 146 4.93 -0.90 -2.51
N VAL A 147 6.10 -1.49 -2.23
CA VAL A 147 7.12 -1.73 -3.25
C VAL A 147 7.57 -3.18 -3.32
N PHE A 148 8.22 -3.70 -2.27
CA PHE A 148 8.81 -5.05 -2.33
C PHE A 148 7.77 -6.13 -2.57
N VAL A 149 6.77 -6.21 -1.69
CA VAL A 149 5.76 -7.29 -1.72
C VAL A 149 5.00 -7.32 -3.05
N PRO A 150 4.42 -6.20 -3.55
CA PRO A 150 3.75 -6.21 -4.85
C PRO A 150 4.65 -6.65 -5.99
N SER A 151 5.94 -6.28 -5.96
CA SER A 151 6.88 -6.57 -7.05
C SER A 151 7.33 -8.03 -7.09
N ILE A 152 7.43 -8.69 -5.93
CA ILE A 152 7.79 -10.12 -5.85
C ILE A 152 6.59 -11.05 -6.01
N THR A 153 5.37 -10.53 -5.84
CA THR A 153 4.13 -11.34 -5.87
C THR A 153 3.95 -12.14 -7.17
N PRO A 154 4.24 -11.61 -8.37
CA PRO A 154 4.20 -12.40 -9.60
C PRO A 154 5.13 -13.61 -9.55
N TYR A 155 6.36 -13.45 -9.07
CA TYR A 155 7.34 -14.54 -8.97
C TYR A 155 6.98 -15.58 -7.90
N ALA A 156 6.38 -15.16 -6.78
CA ALA A 156 6.03 -16.07 -5.69
C ALA A 156 4.73 -16.85 -5.96
N VAL A 157 3.72 -16.22 -6.58
CA VAL A 157 2.35 -16.76 -6.60
C VAL A 157 1.96 -17.36 -7.95
N LEU A 158 2.45 -16.79 -9.06
CA LEU A 158 2.15 -17.28 -10.41
C LEU A 158 2.54 -18.76 -10.63
N PRO A 159 3.64 -19.29 -10.05
CA PRO A 159 3.98 -20.71 -10.18
C PRO A 159 2.92 -21.70 -9.65
N TYR A 160 2.04 -21.29 -8.74
CA TYR A 160 1.02 -22.18 -8.17
C TYR A 160 -0.18 -22.37 -9.10
N SER A 161 -0.69 -21.27 -9.65
CA SER A 161 -1.73 -21.23 -10.68
C SER A 161 -2.03 -19.77 -11.03
N LYS A 162 -2.51 -19.53 -12.26
CA LYS A 162 -3.05 -18.24 -12.70
C LYS A 162 -4.24 -17.81 -11.81
N GLU A 163 -5.09 -18.76 -11.42
CA GLU A 163 -6.23 -18.50 -10.52
C GLU A 163 -5.78 -18.13 -9.11
N THR A 164 -4.74 -18.77 -8.58
CA THR A 164 -4.18 -18.47 -7.26
C THR A 164 -3.61 -17.05 -7.22
N TYR A 165 -2.90 -16.65 -8.27
CA TYR A 165 -2.42 -15.26 -8.43
C TYR A 165 -3.58 -14.27 -8.44
N TYR A 166 -4.65 -14.59 -9.17
CA TYR A 166 -5.86 -13.79 -9.25
C TYR A 166 -6.53 -13.60 -7.89
N TYR A 167 -6.82 -14.68 -7.16
CA TYR A 167 -7.46 -14.60 -5.84
C TYR A 167 -6.59 -13.88 -4.81
N THR A 168 -5.27 -14.12 -4.83
CA THR A 168 -4.33 -13.44 -3.94
C THR A 168 -4.42 -11.93 -4.09
N ASN A 169 -4.44 -11.44 -5.33
CA ASN A 169 -4.46 -10.01 -5.62
C ASN A 169 -5.75 -9.34 -5.11
N ILE A 170 -6.89 -10.01 -5.26
CA ILE A 170 -8.19 -9.52 -4.77
C ILE A 170 -8.20 -9.44 -3.25
N LEU A 171 -7.86 -10.55 -2.60
CA LEU A 171 -7.97 -10.66 -1.16
C LEU A 171 -6.99 -9.72 -0.46
N SER A 172 -5.77 -9.56 -0.98
CA SER A 172 -4.80 -8.60 -0.47
C SER A 172 -5.31 -7.15 -0.51
N CYS A 173 -6.00 -6.75 -1.59
CA CYS A 173 -6.62 -5.41 -1.67
C CYS A 173 -7.74 -5.22 -0.63
N LEU A 174 -8.51 -6.26 -0.32
CA LEU A 174 -9.55 -6.22 0.72
C LEU A 174 -8.95 -6.22 2.14
N CYS A 175 -7.82 -6.89 2.34
CA CYS A 175 -7.12 -6.93 3.61
C CYS A 175 -6.57 -5.57 4.04
N GLY A 176 -6.23 -4.67 3.10
CA GLY A 176 -5.77 -3.31 3.42
C GLY A 176 -6.77 -2.49 4.26
N PRO A 177 -7.99 -2.21 3.75
CA PRO A 177 -9.06 -1.55 4.52
C PRO A 177 -9.40 -2.28 5.82
N LEU A 178 -9.44 -3.63 5.80
CA LEU A 178 -9.71 -4.42 6.99
C LEU A 178 -8.64 -4.22 8.06
N GLY A 179 -7.37 -4.12 7.68
CA GLY A 179 -6.26 -3.85 8.59
C GLY A 179 -6.37 -2.47 9.25
N ALA A 180 -6.75 -1.44 8.47
CA ALA A 180 -7.01 -0.10 8.99
C ALA A 180 -8.23 -0.07 9.94
N LEU A 181 -9.29 -0.82 9.63
CA LEU A 181 -10.45 -0.98 10.51
C LEU A 181 -10.11 -1.72 11.80
N MET A 182 -9.27 -2.75 11.73
CA MET A 182 -8.76 -3.46 12.91
C MET A 182 -7.94 -2.55 13.81
N ALA A 183 -7.12 -1.67 13.22
CA ALA A 183 -6.37 -0.65 13.97
C ALA A 183 -7.31 0.25 14.79
N ARG A 184 -8.45 0.63 14.22
CA ARG A 184 -9.49 1.37 14.95
C ARG A 184 -10.17 0.54 16.03
N ALA A 185 -10.47 -0.73 15.77
CA ALA A 185 -11.18 -1.60 16.71
C ALA A 185 -10.32 -2.01 17.91
N MET A 186 -9.01 -2.17 17.69
CA MET A 186 -8.04 -2.61 18.69
C MET A 186 -6.84 -1.65 18.74
N PRO A 187 -7.01 -0.44 19.31
CA PRO A 187 -5.90 0.50 19.42
C PRO A 187 -4.87 -0.01 20.43
N THR A 188 -3.68 -0.39 19.96
CA THR A 188 -2.56 -0.77 20.82
C THR A 188 -1.57 0.37 20.95
N ARG A 189 -1.41 0.89 22.18
CA ARG A 189 -0.51 2.01 22.49
C ARG A 189 0.89 1.59 22.93
N ASP A 190 1.09 0.31 23.19
CA ASP A 190 2.37 -0.21 23.65
C ASP A 190 3.30 -0.46 22.45
N ILE A 191 4.37 0.34 22.37
CA ILE A 191 5.39 0.23 21.31
C ILE A 191 5.97 -1.18 21.23
N LYS A 192 6.10 -1.90 22.37
CA LYS A 192 6.62 -3.27 22.37
C LYS A 192 5.68 -4.23 21.66
N LYS A 193 4.36 -4.05 21.81
CA LYS A 193 3.35 -4.86 21.13
C LYS A 193 3.33 -4.56 19.63
N VAL A 194 3.42 -3.29 19.25
CA VAL A 194 3.51 -2.90 17.83
C VAL A 194 4.80 -3.44 17.21
N PHE A 195 5.91 -3.41 17.94
CA PHE A 195 7.17 -4.01 17.48
C PHE A 195 7.08 -5.53 17.30
N LEU A 196 6.37 -6.24 18.19
CA LEU A 196 6.14 -7.67 18.04
C LEU A 196 5.33 -7.98 16.77
N TRP A 197 4.25 -7.23 16.52
CA TRP A 197 3.47 -7.37 15.28
C TRP A 197 4.27 -7.00 14.03
N TYR A 198 5.11 -5.96 14.10
CA TYR A 198 6.05 -5.60 13.05
C TYR A 198 6.98 -6.76 12.69
N LEU A 199 7.53 -7.48 13.67
CA LEU A 199 8.38 -8.65 13.42
C LEU A 199 7.61 -9.78 12.71
N VAL A 200 6.34 -10.01 13.08
CA VAL A 200 5.49 -11.00 12.38
C VAL A 200 5.33 -10.65 10.89
N VAL A 201 5.10 -9.38 10.57
CA VAL A 201 4.98 -8.91 9.18
C VAL A 201 6.30 -9.12 8.43
N ILE A 202 7.43 -8.78 9.05
CA ILE A 202 8.77 -9.02 8.47
C ILE A 202 8.98 -10.52 8.20
N SER A 203 8.64 -11.40 9.14
CA SER A 203 8.76 -12.84 8.96
C SER A 203 7.89 -13.38 7.81
N LEU A 204 6.64 -12.93 7.71
CA LEU A 204 5.75 -13.30 6.61
C LEU A 204 6.28 -12.77 5.27
N SER A 205 6.78 -11.53 5.23
CA SER A 205 7.39 -10.96 4.03
C SER A 205 8.62 -11.73 3.60
N SER A 206 9.50 -12.12 4.53
CA SER A 206 10.69 -12.92 4.23
C SER A 206 10.32 -14.29 3.67
N PHE A 207 9.26 -14.92 4.20
CA PHE A 207 8.76 -16.18 3.64
C PHE A 207 8.28 -16.03 2.19
N ASN A 208 7.58 -14.95 1.84
CA ASN A 208 7.18 -14.67 0.46
C ASN A 208 8.39 -14.45 -0.46
N VAL A 209 9.43 -13.76 0.01
CA VAL A 209 10.68 -13.59 -0.72
C VAL A 209 11.38 -14.93 -0.96
N LEU A 210 11.41 -15.82 0.03
CA LEU A 210 11.98 -17.16 -0.12
C LEU A 210 11.24 -17.98 -1.19
N LEU A 211 9.91 -17.89 -1.25
CA LEU A 211 9.13 -18.54 -2.29
C LEU A 211 9.41 -17.94 -3.68
N ALA A 212 9.59 -16.63 -3.78
CA ALA A 212 9.97 -15.98 -5.03
C ALA A 212 11.36 -16.45 -5.52
N PHE A 213 12.34 -16.62 -4.62
CA PHE A 213 13.65 -17.17 -4.98
C PHE A 213 13.60 -18.63 -5.46
N GLN A 214 12.60 -19.40 -5.03
CA GLN A 214 12.38 -20.78 -5.46
C GLN A 214 11.57 -20.88 -6.76
N SER A 215 11.17 -19.76 -7.37
CA SER A 215 10.59 -19.74 -8.71
C SER A 215 11.56 -20.39 -9.71
N PRO A 216 11.13 -21.35 -10.57
CA PRO A 216 9.74 -21.62 -11.00
C PRO A 216 9.02 -22.78 -10.29
N LYS A 217 9.65 -23.48 -9.33
CA LYS A 217 9.03 -24.60 -8.59
C LYS A 217 9.11 -24.38 -7.07
N PRO A 218 8.39 -23.37 -6.53
CA PRO A 218 8.31 -23.20 -5.08
C PRO A 218 7.71 -24.41 -4.36
N ILE A 219 7.87 -24.43 -3.04
CA ILE A 219 7.38 -25.51 -2.18
C ILE A 219 5.87 -25.72 -2.39
N LEU A 220 5.42 -26.98 -2.50
CA LEU A 220 4.01 -27.36 -2.64
C LEU A 220 3.33 -26.93 -3.97
N VAL A 221 4.09 -26.59 -5.01
CA VAL A 221 3.53 -26.33 -6.36
C VAL A 221 2.77 -27.55 -6.88
N GLY A 222 1.62 -27.31 -7.51
CA GLY A 222 0.74 -28.35 -8.05
C GLY A 222 -0.22 -28.97 -7.02
N THR A 223 -0.19 -28.52 -5.76
CA THR A 223 -1.15 -28.97 -4.73
C THR A 223 -2.14 -27.86 -4.37
N PHE A 224 -3.37 -28.25 -4.04
CA PHE A 224 -4.38 -27.32 -3.51
C PHE A 224 -3.91 -26.65 -2.22
N VAL A 225 -3.20 -27.42 -1.37
CA VAL A 225 -2.64 -26.94 -0.09
C VAL A 225 -1.65 -25.79 -0.31
N GLY A 226 -0.77 -25.90 -1.30
CA GLY A 226 0.19 -24.84 -1.64
C GLY A 226 -0.50 -23.54 -2.05
N SER A 227 -1.55 -23.63 -2.86
CA SER A 227 -2.34 -22.47 -3.30
C SER A 227 -3.05 -21.78 -2.14
N VAL A 228 -3.68 -22.53 -1.23
CA VAL A 228 -4.34 -21.95 -0.04
C VAL A 228 -3.31 -21.31 0.91
N MET A 229 -2.14 -21.94 1.07
CA MET A 229 -1.07 -21.43 1.93
C MET A 229 -0.54 -20.08 1.45
N ILE A 230 -0.22 -19.94 0.16
CA ILE A 230 0.34 -18.68 -0.38
C ILE A 230 -0.68 -17.55 -0.33
N VAL A 231 -1.95 -17.82 -0.69
CA VAL A 231 -3.05 -16.85 -0.58
C VAL A 231 -3.21 -16.39 0.86
N SER A 232 -3.29 -17.33 1.80
CA SER A 232 -3.46 -17.01 3.22
C SER A 232 -2.28 -16.23 3.79
N CYS A 233 -1.06 -16.58 3.40
CA CYS A 233 0.16 -15.89 3.83
C CYS A 233 0.18 -14.43 3.35
N GLN A 234 -0.14 -14.20 2.07
CA GLN A 234 -0.26 -12.85 1.49
C GLN A 234 -1.36 -12.04 2.18
N CYS A 235 -2.54 -12.62 2.36
CA CYS A 235 -3.66 -11.95 3.03
C CYS A 235 -3.30 -11.54 4.46
N LEU A 236 -2.71 -12.44 5.24
CA LEU A 236 -2.28 -12.15 6.61
C LEU A 236 -1.21 -11.06 6.66
N MET A 237 -0.26 -11.09 5.74
CA MET A 237 0.80 -10.09 5.66
C MET A 237 0.25 -8.70 5.32
N TRP A 238 -0.69 -8.60 4.37
CA TRP A 238 -1.37 -7.35 4.07
C TRP A 238 -2.23 -6.86 5.24
N LEU A 239 -3.02 -7.75 5.85
CA LEU A 239 -3.90 -7.41 6.97
C LEU A 239 -3.13 -6.86 8.17
N ILE A 240 -2.13 -7.61 8.64
CA ILE A 240 -1.31 -7.23 9.79
C ILE A 240 -0.40 -6.06 9.43
N GLY A 241 0.11 -6.00 8.20
CA GLY A 241 0.95 -4.91 7.70
C GLY A 241 0.23 -3.56 7.73
N PHE A 242 -0.98 -3.48 7.18
CA PHE A 242 -1.79 -2.25 7.23
C PHE A 242 -2.23 -1.89 8.66
N TYR A 243 -2.47 -2.89 9.51
CA TYR A 243 -2.71 -2.67 10.95
C TYR A 243 -1.50 -2.00 11.63
N VAL A 244 -0.30 -2.57 11.48
CA VAL A 244 0.94 -2.03 12.07
C VAL A 244 1.22 -0.63 11.53
N TYR A 245 1.11 -0.43 10.21
CA TYR A 245 1.32 0.87 9.58
C TYR A 245 0.37 1.94 10.14
N SER A 246 -0.93 1.63 10.25
CA SER A 246 -1.93 2.56 10.82
C SER A 246 -1.62 2.90 12.28
N MET A 247 -1.21 1.92 13.09
CA MET A 247 -0.81 2.12 14.48
C MET A 247 0.46 2.97 14.63
N LEU A 248 1.45 2.79 13.76
CA LEU A 248 2.68 3.61 13.77
C LEU A 248 2.34 5.09 13.57
N ILE A 249 1.48 5.40 12.61
CA ILE A 249 1.07 6.79 12.35
C ILE A 249 0.26 7.36 13.52
N GLU A 250 -0.61 6.56 14.14
CA GLU A 250 -1.38 6.98 15.33
C GLU A 250 -0.48 7.27 16.54
N ILE A 251 0.53 6.42 16.80
CA ILE A 251 1.52 6.65 17.87
C ILE A 251 2.33 7.93 17.60
N VAL A 252 2.76 8.16 16.36
CA VAL A 252 3.48 9.40 15.98
C VAL A 252 2.62 10.64 16.22
N ARG A 253 1.31 10.54 15.97
CA ARG A 253 0.35 11.62 16.23
C ARG A 253 0.16 11.87 17.73
N GLU A 254 -0.05 10.82 18.53
CA GLU A 254 -0.35 10.94 19.97
C GLU A 254 0.87 11.35 20.81
N THR A 255 2.09 10.98 20.39
CA THR A 255 3.32 11.29 21.14
C THR A 255 3.67 12.79 21.08
N ALA A 256 2.97 13.60 20.30
CA ALA A 256 3.26 15.02 20.12
C ALA A 256 2.64 15.87 21.26
N PRO A 257 3.46 16.61 22.04
CA PRO A 257 2.97 17.38 23.19
C PRO A 257 2.21 18.66 22.81
N ALA A 258 2.30 19.12 21.56
CA ALA A 258 1.63 20.32 21.07
C ALA A 258 1.17 20.19 19.62
N GLU A 259 0.09 20.89 19.26
CA GLU A 259 -0.57 20.82 17.96
C GLU A 259 0.39 21.15 16.79
N HIS A 260 1.21 22.20 16.91
CA HIS A 260 2.18 22.59 15.88
C HIS A 260 3.32 21.56 15.66
N ILE A 261 3.69 20.80 16.70
CA ILE A 261 4.71 19.76 16.63
C ILE A 261 4.13 18.50 15.96
N THR A 262 2.84 18.24 16.19
CA THR A 262 2.10 17.12 15.57
C THR A 262 2.11 17.23 14.05
N GLU A 263 1.83 18.43 13.53
CA GLU A 263 1.85 18.71 12.09
C GLU A 263 3.22 18.43 11.47
N ARG A 264 4.29 18.95 12.07
CA ARG A 264 5.66 18.69 11.61
C ARG A 264 5.98 17.19 11.65
N ARG A 265 5.63 16.49 12.73
CA ARG A 265 5.87 15.03 12.86
C ARG A 265 5.17 14.20 11.80
N LEU A 266 3.92 14.54 11.47
CA LEU A 266 3.15 13.88 10.42
C LEU A 266 3.78 14.12 9.03
N ILE A 267 4.23 15.36 8.75
CA ILE A 267 4.93 15.69 7.49
C ILE A 267 6.23 14.90 7.39
N TYR A 268 7.06 14.88 8.44
CA TYR A 268 8.29 14.10 8.45
C TYR A 268 8.02 12.60 8.31
N SER A 269 6.98 12.08 8.96
CA SER A 269 6.55 10.68 8.82
C SER A 269 6.22 10.34 7.37
N GLY A 270 5.47 11.21 6.68
CA GLY A 270 5.16 11.05 5.26
C GLY A 270 6.40 11.15 4.36
N LEU A 271 7.31 12.09 4.62
CA LEU A 271 8.59 12.20 3.90
C LEU A 271 9.45 10.95 4.08
N ILE A 272 9.52 10.41 5.30
CA ILE A 272 10.22 9.16 5.62
C ILE A 272 9.59 7.98 4.87
N SER A 273 8.26 7.90 4.82
CA SER A 273 7.56 6.89 4.03
C SER A 273 7.90 6.97 2.54
N GLN A 274 7.95 8.19 1.97
CA GLN A 274 8.39 8.38 0.57
C GLN A 274 9.83 7.96 0.35
N LEU A 275 10.75 8.32 1.25
CA LEU A 275 12.15 7.88 1.20
C LEU A 275 12.25 6.34 1.27
N GLY A 276 11.46 5.70 2.13
CA GLY A 276 11.36 4.25 2.21
C GLY A 276 10.91 3.61 0.89
N SER A 277 9.86 4.15 0.27
CA SER A 277 9.37 3.66 -1.03
C SER A 277 10.38 3.89 -2.16
N PHE A 278 11.08 5.03 -2.17
CA PHE A 278 12.15 5.29 -3.13
C PHE A 278 13.28 4.26 -3.00
N ILE A 279 13.78 4.05 -1.78
CA ILE A 279 14.84 3.08 -1.50
C ILE A 279 14.37 1.67 -1.88
N GLY A 280 13.15 1.28 -1.50
CA GLY A 280 12.58 0.00 -1.89
C GLY A 280 12.47 -0.18 -3.40
N THR A 281 12.13 0.88 -4.14
CA THR A 281 12.00 0.83 -5.60
C THR A 281 13.36 0.63 -6.25
N VAL A 282 14.38 1.36 -5.80
CA VAL A 282 15.76 1.18 -6.28
C VAL A 282 16.23 -0.24 -5.99
N THR A 283 16.01 -0.76 -4.78
CA THR A 283 16.42 -2.13 -4.42
C THR A 283 15.73 -3.17 -5.28
N VAL A 284 14.40 -3.13 -5.39
CA VAL A 284 13.64 -4.07 -6.23
C VAL A 284 14.06 -3.97 -7.68
N PHE A 285 14.21 -2.76 -8.23
CA PHE A 285 14.59 -2.56 -9.63
C PHE A 285 15.95 -3.20 -9.93
N VAL A 286 16.94 -2.98 -9.07
CA VAL A 286 18.26 -3.59 -9.20
C VAL A 286 18.18 -5.12 -9.04
N SER A 287 17.46 -5.62 -8.04
CA SER A 287 17.32 -7.06 -7.79
C SER A 287 16.62 -7.81 -8.92
N VAL A 288 15.57 -7.23 -9.49
CA VAL A 288 14.74 -7.87 -10.52
C VAL A 288 15.34 -7.69 -11.91
N ASN A 289 15.68 -6.46 -12.31
CA ASN A 289 16.03 -6.16 -13.71
C ASN A 289 17.53 -6.21 -13.99
N MET A 290 18.39 -5.87 -13.02
CA MET A 290 19.84 -5.84 -13.25
C MET A 290 20.51 -7.15 -12.83
N LEU A 291 20.07 -7.70 -11.70
CA LEU A 291 20.63 -8.94 -11.16
C LEU A 291 19.86 -10.19 -11.60
N GLU A 292 18.69 -10.03 -12.25
CA GLU A 292 17.83 -11.13 -12.74
C GLU A 292 17.62 -12.24 -11.69
N LEU A 293 17.51 -11.85 -10.41
CA LEU A 293 17.48 -12.79 -9.28
C LEU A 293 16.24 -13.68 -9.28
N PHE A 294 15.17 -13.25 -9.95
CA PHE A 294 13.91 -13.96 -10.01
C PHE A 294 13.66 -14.42 -11.44
N LYS A 295 13.45 -15.73 -11.62
CA LYS A 295 13.08 -16.28 -12.92
C LYS A 295 11.56 -16.24 -13.09
N GLU A 296 11.13 -15.61 -14.18
CA GLU A 296 9.73 -15.59 -14.58
C GLU A 296 9.29 -16.97 -15.06
N VAL A 297 8.08 -17.37 -14.68
CA VAL A 297 7.44 -18.55 -15.24
C VAL A 297 6.98 -18.20 -16.65
N PRO A 298 7.34 -18.98 -17.69
CA PRO A 298 6.90 -18.71 -19.04
C PRO A 298 5.36 -18.73 -19.09
N PRO A 299 4.72 -17.78 -19.79
CA PRO A 299 3.26 -17.68 -19.82
C PRO A 299 2.60 -18.89 -20.50
N CYS A 300 3.33 -19.47 -21.45
CA CYS A 300 3.12 -20.71 -22.17
C CYS A 300 4.49 -21.41 -22.23
#